data_AF-A0A533SPF9-F1
#
_entry.id   AF-A0A533SPF9-F1
#
_cell.length_a   1.000
_cell.length_b   1.000
_cell.length_c   1.000
_cell.angle_alpha   90.00
_cell.angle_beta   90.00
_cell.angle_gamma   90.00
#
_symmetry.space_group_name_H-M   'P 1'
#
loop_
_entity.id
_entity.type
_entity.pdbx_description
1 polymer ?
#
loop_
_entity_poly.entity_id
_entity_poly.type
_entity_poly.pdbx_seq_one_letter_code
_entity_poly.pdbx_strand_id
1 'polypeptide(L)'
;MKMGTPAYNRGMTTPVHGRLKLFLGYAPGVGKSNAMLDAALQRAQQGESVLVAAAGQDLPGDRADLLPALERIPLAGNGGLDLDTL
;
A
#
# COMPACT_ATOMS: atom_id res chain seq x y z
N MET A 1 -9.67 -48.02 18.37
CA MET A 1 -8.77 -47.42 17.35
C MET A 1 -8.93 -45.91 17.43
N LYS A 2 -7.82 -45.18 17.41
CA LYS A 2 -7.61 -43.79 17.89
C LYS A 2 -8.54 -42.74 17.23
N MET A 3 -9.16 -41.90 18.05
CA MET A 3 -9.60 -40.55 17.69
C MET A 3 -8.37 -39.72 17.30
N GLY A 4 -8.33 -39.21 16.08
CA GLY A 4 -7.37 -38.20 15.64
C GLY A 4 -7.90 -36.81 15.98
N THR A 5 -7.29 -36.15 16.94
CA THR A 5 -7.53 -34.73 17.28
C THR A 5 -7.13 -33.86 16.08
N PRO A 6 -7.98 -32.93 15.58
CA PRO A 6 -7.50 -31.92 14.65
C PRO A 6 -6.64 -30.93 15.45
N ALA A 7 -5.34 -30.92 15.15
CA ALA A 7 -4.39 -29.97 15.72
C ALA A 7 -4.55 -28.61 15.04
N TYR A 8 -5.51 -27.79 15.50
CA TYR A 8 -5.49 -26.36 15.21
C TYR A 8 -4.63 -25.66 16.27
N ASN A 9 -3.39 -25.35 15.89
CA ASN A 9 -2.54 -24.23 16.36
C ASN A 9 -1.07 -24.61 16.40
N ARG A 10 -0.47 -24.70 15.21
CA ARG A 10 0.97 -24.47 15.05
C ARG A 10 1.16 -22.96 14.90
N GLY A 11 1.63 -22.31 15.98
CA GLY A 11 2.15 -20.94 15.96
C GLY A 11 1.08 -19.84 15.81
N MET A 12 0.59 -19.30 16.93
CA MET A 12 -0.11 -18.02 16.94
C MET A 12 0.89 -16.88 16.72
N THR A 13 1.41 -16.72 15.51
CA THR A 13 1.88 -15.41 15.05
C THR A 13 0.67 -14.76 14.42
N THR A 14 0.04 -13.81 15.12
CA THR A 14 -0.98 -12.96 14.50
C THR A 14 -0.35 -12.38 13.24
N PRO A 15 -0.90 -12.62 12.03
CA PRO A 15 -0.29 -12.14 10.81
C PRO A 15 -0.10 -10.62 10.91
N VAL A 16 1.14 -10.17 10.71
CA VAL A 16 1.47 -8.74 10.68
C VAL A 16 0.90 -8.20 9.37
N HIS A 17 -0.21 -7.47 9.45
CA HIS A 17 -0.83 -6.85 8.29
C HIS A 17 -0.37 -5.40 8.15
N GLY A 18 -0.01 -4.99 6.94
CA GLY A 18 0.18 -3.58 6.60
C GLY A 18 -1.12 -2.78 6.71
N ARG A 19 -1.02 -1.45 6.73
CA ARG A 19 -2.17 -0.54 6.75
C ARG A 19 -2.39 0.08 5.37
N LEU A 20 -3.49 -0.29 4.71
CA LEU A 20 -3.90 0.36 3.46
C LEU A 20 -4.55 1.73 3.74
N LYS A 21 -4.05 2.78 3.08
CA LYS A 21 -4.66 4.11 3.11
C LYS A 21 -5.06 4.53 1.70
N LEU A 22 -6.34 4.83 1.50
CA LEU A 22 -6.90 5.27 0.23
C LEU A 22 -7.22 6.76 0.27
N PHE A 23 -6.93 7.46 -0.82
CA PHE A 23 -7.23 8.89 -0.98
C PHE A 23 -8.25 9.06 -2.10
N LEU A 24 -9.51 9.24 -1.71
CA LEU A 24 -10.64 9.40 -2.62
C LEU A 24 -11.04 10.88 -2.74
N GLY A 25 -11.68 11.24 -3.84
CA GLY A 25 -12.04 12.63 -4.11
C GLY A 25 -12.98 12.74 -5.30
N TYR A 26 -13.96 13.62 -5.17
CA TYR A 26 -15.17 13.64 -6.00
C TYR A 26 -14.98 14.19 -7.43
N ALA A 27 -13.92 14.94 -7.70
CA ALA A 27 -13.67 15.55 -9.01
C ALA A 27 -12.18 15.43 -9.42
N PRO A 28 -11.86 15.60 -10.72
CA PRO A 28 -10.49 15.77 -11.18
C PRO A 28 -9.81 16.97 -10.51
N GLY A 29 -8.51 16.89 -10.24
CA GLY A 29 -7.73 18.02 -9.69
C GLY A 29 -7.95 18.36 -8.21
N VAL A 30 -8.85 17.69 -7.48
CA VAL A 30 -9.12 17.97 -6.04
C VAL A 30 -7.97 17.61 -5.08
N GLY A 31 -6.82 17.19 -5.58
CA GLY A 31 -5.60 16.99 -4.77
C GLY A 31 -5.42 15.59 -4.15
N LYS A 32 -6.15 14.56 -4.59
CA LYS A 32 -6.02 13.17 -4.09
C LYS A 32 -4.57 12.67 -4.07
N SER A 33 -3.89 12.77 -5.21
CA SER A 33 -2.51 12.30 -5.37
C SER A 33 -1.52 13.12 -4.56
N ASN A 34 -1.78 14.42 -4.40
CA ASN A 34 -0.95 15.28 -3.56
C ASN A 34 -1.07 14.89 -2.09
N ALA A 35 -2.30 14.79 -1.57
CA ALA A 35 -2.55 14.35 -0.20
C ALA A 35 -1.96 12.95 0.07
N MET A 36 -2.01 12.05 -0.92
CA MET A 36 -1.40 10.73 -0.84
C MET A 36 0.12 10.80 -0.71
N LEU A 37 0.80 11.55 -1.57
CA LEU A 37 2.27 11.67 -1.52
C LEU A 37 2.74 12.37 -0.26
N ASP A 38 2.05 13.42 0.20
CA ASP A 38 2.42 14.14 1.43
C ASP A 38 2.36 13.20 2.63
N ALA A 39 1.30 12.39 2.73
CA ALA A 39 1.16 11.41 3.79
C ALA A 39 2.19 10.28 3.70
N ALA A 40 2.56 9.86 2.49
CA ALA A 40 3.57 8.84 2.26
C ALA A 40 4.96 9.34 2.70
N LEU A 41 5.34 10.55 2.28
CA LEU A 41 6.61 11.18 2.65
C LEU A 41 6.69 11.44 4.16
N GLN A 42 5.63 11.96 4.76
CA GLN A 42 5.59 12.20 6.21
C GLN A 42 5.83 10.91 7.01
N ARG A 43 5.26 9.78 6.57
CA ARG A 43 5.46 8.48 7.22
C ARG A 43 6.84 7.90 6.99
N ALA A 44 7.36 8.00 5.76
CA ALA A 44 8.73 7.61 5.46
C ALA A 44 9.73 8.40 6.33
N GLN A 45 9.51 9.71 6.51
CA GLN A 45 10.31 10.55 7.40
C GLN A 45 10.19 10.16 8.88
N GLN A 46 9.06 9.56 9.29
CA GLN A 46 8.86 8.99 10.63
C GLN A 46 9.48 7.60 10.79
N GLY A 47 10.13 7.05 9.76
CA GLY A 47 10.75 5.73 9.76
C GLY A 47 9.79 4.58 9.51
N GLU A 48 8.55 4.84 9.07
CA GLU A 48 7.63 3.79 8.64
C GLU A 48 8.02 3.26 7.25
N SER A 49 7.88 1.95 7.04
CA SER A 49 7.95 1.36 5.70
C SER A 49 6.68 1.72 4.93
N VAL A 50 6.85 2.42 3.80
CA VAL A 50 5.75 2.94 2.98
C VAL A 50 5.91 2.46 1.55
N LEU A 51 4.86 1.84 1.04
CA LEU A 51 4.78 1.40 -0.35
C LEU A 51 3.65 2.14 -1.07
N VAL A 52 3.89 2.55 -2.31
CA VAL A 52 2.92 3.20 -3.19
C VAL A 52 2.52 2.24 -4.30
N ALA A 53 1.28 1.75 -4.22
CA ALA A 53 0.78 0.78 -5.17
C ALA A 53 0.14 1.44 -6.41
N ALA A 54 -0.58 2.55 -6.22
CA ALA A 54 -1.17 3.31 -7.32
C ALA A 54 -1.00 4.81 -7.08
N ALA A 55 -0.55 5.52 -8.12
CA ALA A 55 -0.50 6.97 -8.18
C ALA A 55 -1.09 7.43 -9.53
N GLY A 56 -1.65 8.63 -9.58
CA GLY A 56 -2.11 9.21 -10.85
C GLY A 56 -0.96 9.33 -11.86
N GLN A 57 -1.27 9.27 -13.15
CA GLN A 57 -0.24 9.30 -14.20
C GLN A 57 0.25 10.74 -14.47
N ASP A 58 -0.59 11.73 -14.19
CA ASP A 58 -0.35 13.15 -14.49
C ASP A 58 -0.08 13.97 -13.23
N LEU A 59 0.99 13.64 -12.49
CA LEU A 59 1.44 14.52 -11.41
C LEU A 59 2.31 15.64 -11.98
N PRO A 60 2.16 16.89 -11.51
CA PRO A 60 3.06 17.99 -11.86
C PRO A 60 4.52 17.63 -11.54
N GLY A 61 5.49 18.13 -12.33
CA GLY A 61 6.90 17.71 -12.30
C GLY A 61 7.51 17.53 -10.90
N ASP A 62 7.44 18.55 -10.04
CA ASP A 62 7.94 18.50 -8.65
C ASP A 62 7.40 17.30 -7.84
N ARG A 63 6.14 16.90 -8.09
CA ARG A 63 5.53 15.74 -7.43
C ARG A 63 5.89 14.41 -8.09
N ALA A 64 6.09 14.40 -9.40
CA ALA A 64 6.53 13.19 -10.11
C ALA A 64 7.93 12.77 -9.65
N ASP A 65 8.79 13.74 -9.34
CA ASP A 65 10.15 13.53 -8.84
C ASP A 65 10.22 12.92 -7.43
N LEU A 66 9.09 12.92 -6.69
CA LEU A 66 8.98 12.31 -5.36
C LEU A 66 8.62 10.83 -5.42
N LEU A 67 8.08 10.35 -6.54
CA LEU A 67 7.69 8.95 -6.71
C LEU A 67 8.88 7.96 -6.65
N PRO A 68 10.07 8.26 -7.21
CA PRO A 68 11.24 7.38 -7.10
C PRO A 68 11.77 7.21 -5.67
N ALA A 69 11.48 8.16 -4.78
CA ALA A 69 11.89 8.08 -3.38
C ALA A 69 11.01 7.13 -2.54
N LEU A 70 9.90 6.65 -3.10
CA LEU A 70 8.96 5.74 -2.47
C LEU A 70 9.03 4.37 -3.16
N GLU A 71 9.02 3.30 -2.36
CA GLU A 71 8.94 1.94 -2.91
C GLU A 71 7.60 1.74 -3.62
N ARG A 72 7.62 1.18 -4.85
CA ARG A 72 6.41 0.97 -5.64
C ARG A 72 6.09 -0.50 -5.79
N ILE A 73 4.82 -0.82 -5.54
CA ILE A 73 4.27 -2.14 -5.79
C ILE A 73 3.82 -2.19 -7.26
N PRO A 74 4.19 -3.24 -8.01
CA PRO A 74 3.67 -3.44 -9.35
C PRO A 74 2.16 -3.68 -9.31
N LEU A 75 1.43 -3.03 -10.21
CA LEU A 75 0.01 -3.32 -10.42
C LEU A 75 -0.14 -4.70 -11.05
N ALA A 76 -1.23 -5.39 -10.71
CA ALA A 76 -1.65 -6.60 -11.41
C ALA A 76 -1.92 -6.28 -12.91
N GLY A 77 -1.92 -7.31 -13.76
CA GLY A 77 -2.08 -7.15 -15.21
C GLY A 77 -3.39 -6.46 -15.64
N ASN A 78 -4.38 -6.36 -14.76
CA ASN A 78 -5.65 -5.64 -14.96
C ASN A 78 -5.66 -4.21 -14.39
N GLY A 79 -4.52 -3.72 -13.88
CA GLY A 79 -4.41 -2.42 -13.21
C GLY A 79 -4.88 -2.43 -11.74
N GLY A 80 -5.22 -3.59 -11.19
CA GLY A 80 -5.59 -3.76 -9.78
C GLY A 80 -4.39 -3.90 -8.84
N LEU A 81 -4.66 -3.90 -7.54
CA LEU A 81 -3.68 -4.24 -6.51
C LEU A 81 -3.80 -5.73 -6.19
N ASP A 82 -2.72 -6.48 -6.38
CA ASP A 82 -2.63 -7.87 -5.94
C ASP A 82 -2.08 -7.91 -4.51
N LEU A 83 -2.97 -8.14 -3.54
CA LEU A 83 -2.62 -8.18 -2.13
C LEU A 83 -2.06 -9.54 -1.69
N ASP A 84 -2.23 -10.59 -2.49
CA ASP A 84 -1.75 -11.94 -2.16
C ASP A 84 -0.25 -12.09 -2.47
N THR A 85 0.31 -11.17 -3.25
CA THR A 85 1.72 -11.13 -3.66
C THR A 85 2.61 -10.18 -2.83
N LEU A 86 2.03 -9.49 -1.83
CA LEU A 86 2.71 -8.55 -0.93
C LEU A 86 3.13 -9.21 0.39
#